data_AF-A0A960RQX6-F1
#
_entry.id   AF-A0A960RQX6-F1
#
_cell.length_a   1.000
_cell.length_b   1.000
_cell.length_c   1.000
_cell.angle_alpha   90.00
_cell.angle_beta   90.00
_cell.angle_gamma   90.00
#
_symmetry.space_group_name_H-M   'P 1'
#
loop_
_entity.id
_entity.type
_entity.pdbx_description
1 polymer ?
#
loop_
_entity_poly.entity_id
_entity_poly.type
_entity_poly.pdbx_seq_one_letter_code
_entity_poly.pdbx_strand_id
1 'polypeptide(L)'
;MKTKLLYILTLLLIAAFPLGNTFFRVFRGLSVSSLHFFEKTASFTVSLPPLFHKYIHFYVTDFWIVGLLIFALALREVSWKELFWNRHSRFLTCYGGIACLSIALSLFATYFFQYTVLLNFLIATTAFHLIFTLFSRREKWIHLALWAFIGVAALECLIGTGQFLMQKSLGLTFLSEAQIDPSMNNIAVYPLTAGNRALFDKLPWVSSDQSLILRAHGTFDHPNIFGGYLVIALFVSYFLFVESPRRWQRGLLLTLIPLLILTLALTFARGPVFAWILGSFLFFGVGLVKKMQGFLKLGSLIGGAFLGVALLLFQQLAARGGFVNYNALSGASDSGRFLYYKLASLLFLKHPFLGIGYNGFALFPYETVDAALEGANPAGALAHNMYLQVASETGVLGIGMLALFIFSLTRQAIKRAITPLSLTLITIVFSLLLIGMVDHFLWAYNAGRLMFLIFCGLLAAYTKARECPSLSHAK
;
A
#
# COMPACT_ATOMS: atom_id res chain seq x y z
N MET A 1 -29.07 16.86 3.58
CA MET A 1 -27.82 17.64 3.75
C MET A 1 -26.74 16.83 4.46
N LYS A 2 -27.02 16.26 5.64
CA LYS A 2 -26.05 15.48 6.45
C LYS A 2 -25.39 14.29 5.71
N THR A 3 -26.16 13.50 4.96
CA THR A 3 -25.62 12.39 4.16
C THR A 3 -24.67 12.85 3.05
N LYS A 4 -25.00 13.95 2.33
CA LYS A 4 -24.09 14.53 1.31
C LYS A 4 -22.76 14.99 1.94
N LEU A 5 -22.82 15.57 3.13
CA LEU A 5 -21.62 15.96 3.88
C LEU A 5 -20.76 14.73 4.23
N LEU A 6 -21.36 13.65 4.74
CA LEU A 6 -20.63 12.40 5.03
C LEU A 6 -19.92 11.83 3.80
N TYR A 7 -20.57 11.89 2.62
CA TYR A 7 -19.93 11.52 1.36
C TYR A 7 -18.73 12.40 1.04
N ILE A 8 -18.89 13.72 1.10
CA ILE A 8 -17.79 14.67 0.83
C ILE A 8 -16.61 14.40 1.77
N LEU A 9 -16.87 14.20 3.06
CA LEU A 9 -15.83 13.90 4.04
C LEU A 9 -15.15 12.54 3.77
N THR A 10 -15.90 11.54 3.31
CA THR A 10 -15.33 10.24 2.91
C THR A 10 -14.48 10.36 1.64
N LEU A 11 -14.86 11.21 0.69
CA LEU A 11 -14.03 11.53 -0.47
C LEU A 11 -12.72 12.18 -0.03
N LEU A 12 -12.79 13.09 0.94
CA LEU A 12 -11.61 13.72 1.53
C LEU A 12 -10.71 12.68 2.23
N LEU A 13 -11.26 11.65 2.89
CA LEU A 13 -10.47 10.55 3.44
C LEU A 13 -9.71 9.79 2.33
N ILE A 14 -10.37 9.45 1.22
CA ILE A 14 -9.73 8.79 0.07
C ILE A 14 -8.63 9.70 -0.54
N ALA A 15 -8.81 11.00 -0.48
CA ALA A 15 -7.83 11.97 -0.95
C ALA A 15 -6.67 12.18 0.05
N ALA A 16 -6.92 12.04 1.36
CA ALA A 16 -5.97 12.41 2.41
C ALA A 16 -5.06 11.26 2.87
N PHE A 17 -5.31 10.01 2.47
CA PHE A 17 -4.46 8.90 2.91
C PHE A 17 -2.96 9.01 2.53
N PRO A 18 -2.55 9.69 1.43
CA PRO A 18 -1.14 9.96 1.13
C PRO A 18 -0.46 10.94 2.11
N LEU A 19 -1.25 11.75 2.84
CA LEU A 19 -0.76 12.89 3.64
C LEU A 19 -0.60 12.57 5.14
N GLY A 20 -0.85 11.33 5.55
CA GLY A 20 -1.04 10.94 6.95
C GLY A 20 0.22 10.94 7.84
N ASN A 21 1.42 11.11 7.28
CA ASN A 21 2.70 10.70 7.90
C ASN A 21 3.21 11.58 9.07
N THR A 22 2.42 12.50 9.62
CA THR A 22 2.95 13.56 10.51
C THR A 22 2.52 13.51 11.98
N PHE A 23 1.76 12.51 12.45
CA PHE A 23 1.33 12.46 13.84
C PHE A 23 2.07 11.40 14.67
N PHE A 24 2.97 11.84 15.54
CA PHE A 24 3.77 10.91 16.38
C PHE A 24 3.69 11.19 17.88
N ARG A 25 3.24 12.36 18.34
CA ARG A 25 3.57 12.82 19.70
C ARG A 25 2.57 12.48 20.83
N VAL A 26 1.44 11.84 20.56
CA VAL A 26 0.34 11.77 21.56
C VAL A 26 0.54 10.68 22.63
N PHE A 27 1.14 9.53 22.31
CA PHE A 27 1.19 8.36 23.23
C PHE A 27 2.60 7.90 23.61
N ARG A 28 3.60 8.77 23.46
CA ARG A 28 5.01 8.47 23.77
C ARG A 28 5.21 7.93 25.19
N GLY A 29 4.62 8.59 26.19
CA GLY A 29 4.81 8.24 27.60
C GLY A 29 4.42 6.80 27.91
N LEU A 30 3.23 6.38 27.43
CA LEU A 30 2.74 5.00 27.57
C LEU A 30 3.66 3.97 26.89
N SER A 31 4.18 4.30 25.71
CA SER A 31 5.08 3.42 24.95
C SER A 31 6.37 3.14 25.72
N VAL A 32 7.00 4.20 26.21
CA VAL A 32 8.29 4.13 26.94
C VAL A 32 8.12 3.40 28.27
N SER A 33 7.04 3.67 29.01
CA SER A 33 6.75 2.95 30.26
C SER A 33 6.53 1.46 30.03
N SER A 34 5.84 1.08 28.94
CA SER A 34 5.62 -0.32 28.61
C SER A 34 6.89 -1.07 28.20
N LEU A 35 7.82 -0.39 27.52
CA LEU A 35 9.11 -0.97 27.16
C LEU A 35 9.94 -1.32 28.40
N HIS A 36 10.06 -0.39 29.34
CA HIS A 36 10.85 -0.62 30.55
C HIS A 36 10.28 -1.76 31.41
N PHE A 37 8.95 -1.88 31.45
CA PHE A 37 8.29 -3.02 32.10
C PHE A 37 8.59 -4.33 31.36
N PHE A 38 8.49 -4.33 30.03
CA PHE A 38 8.76 -5.49 29.20
C PHE A 38 10.20 -5.99 29.37
N GLU A 39 11.20 -5.11 29.30
CA GLU A 39 12.62 -5.43 29.47
C GLU A 39 12.93 -6.10 30.82
N LYS A 40 12.20 -5.77 31.90
CA LYS A 40 12.36 -6.43 33.21
C LYS A 40 11.84 -7.87 33.24
N THR A 41 10.91 -8.19 32.36
CA THR A 41 10.21 -9.49 32.33
C THR A 41 10.63 -10.37 31.16
N ALA A 42 11.26 -9.80 30.13
CA ALA A 42 11.68 -10.50 28.93
C ALA A 42 12.88 -11.41 29.22
N SER A 43 12.85 -12.63 28.66
CA SER A 43 13.95 -13.59 28.74
C SER A 43 15.08 -13.32 27.74
N PHE A 44 15.02 -12.20 27.01
CA PHE A 44 15.96 -11.81 25.96
C PHE A 44 16.11 -10.29 25.91
N THR A 45 17.23 -9.82 25.38
CA THR A 45 17.45 -8.39 25.13
C THR A 45 16.74 -7.93 23.87
N VAL A 46 15.86 -6.95 24.01
CA VAL A 46 15.15 -6.35 22.89
C VAL A 46 16.02 -5.26 22.27
N SER A 47 16.53 -5.49 21.06
CA SER A 47 17.08 -4.41 20.25
C SER A 47 15.94 -3.67 19.59
N LEU A 48 15.52 -2.53 20.17
CA LEU A 48 14.55 -1.69 19.49
C LEU A 48 15.19 -1.06 18.26
N PRO A 49 14.54 -1.16 17.09
CA PRO A 49 15.02 -0.43 15.92
C PRO A 49 14.98 1.08 16.18
N PRO A 50 15.86 1.90 15.57
CA PRO A 50 15.84 3.37 15.67
C PRO A 50 14.46 4.00 15.43
N LEU A 51 13.64 3.35 14.60
CA LEU A 51 12.26 3.74 14.27
C LEU A 51 11.26 3.45 15.42
N PHE A 52 11.47 2.39 16.20
CA PHE A 52 10.62 2.02 17.35
C PHE A 52 10.98 2.78 18.62
N HIS A 53 12.17 3.38 18.69
CA HIS A 53 12.69 4.01 19.90
C HIS A 53 11.85 5.17 20.45
N LYS A 54 10.82 5.67 19.75
CA LYS A 54 10.14 6.88 20.23
C LYS A 54 8.62 6.99 20.20
N TYR A 55 7.77 6.26 19.46
CA TYR A 55 6.33 6.60 19.44
C TYR A 55 5.37 5.46 19.05
N ILE A 56 4.17 5.42 19.64
CA ILE A 56 2.99 4.78 19.02
C ILE A 56 2.54 5.65 17.84
N HIS A 57 2.46 5.05 16.66
CA HIS A 57 2.10 5.74 15.43
C HIS A 57 0.57 5.75 15.25
N PHE A 58 -0.05 6.92 15.40
CA PHE A 58 -1.40 7.19 14.92
C PHE A 58 -1.30 8.24 13.84
N TYR A 59 -1.79 7.95 12.65
CA TYR A 59 -1.73 8.86 11.52
C TYR A 59 -2.92 9.83 11.57
N VAL A 60 -2.78 11.02 10.97
CA VAL A 60 -3.89 12.00 10.88
C VAL A 60 -5.15 11.35 10.28
N THR A 61 -4.94 10.43 9.34
CA THR A 61 -5.97 9.63 8.68
C THR A 61 -6.76 8.76 9.65
N ASP A 62 -6.16 8.30 10.75
CA ASP A 62 -6.82 7.42 11.72
C ASP A 62 -7.87 8.18 12.53
N PHE A 63 -7.53 9.41 12.97
CA PHE A 63 -8.49 10.29 13.63
C PHE A 63 -9.62 10.70 12.68
N TRP A 64 -9.30 10.93 11.41
CA TRP A 64 -10.29 11.17 10.37
C TRP A 64 -11.25 9.99 10.21
N ILE A 65 -10.72 8.76 10.15
CA ILE A 65 -11.52 7.53 10.06
C ILE A 65 -12.44 7.40 11.27
N VAL A 66 -11.92 7.58 12.49
CA VAL A 66 -12.70 7.50 13.73
C VAL A 66 -13.79 8.58 13.76
N GLY A 67 -13.45 9.84 13.43
CA GLY A 67 -14.41 10.94 13.38
C GLY A 67 -15.50 10.72 12.33
N LEU A 68 -15.14 10.23 11.14
CA LEU A 68 -16.08 9.87 10.08
C LEU A 68 -17.01 8.73 10.51
N LEU A 69 -16.46 7.73 11.20
CA LEU A 69 -17.24 6.61 11.72
C LEU A 69 -18.23 7.08 12.78
N ILE A 70 -17.81 7.90 13.75
CA ILE A 70 -18.69 8.49 14.76
C ILE A 70 -19.80 9.30 14.07
N PHE A 71 -19.45 10.09 13.06
CA PHE A 71 -20.43 10.86 12.30
C PHE A 71 -21.41 9.94 11.54
N ALA A 72 -20.92 8.89 10.90
CA ALA A 72 -21.75 7.91 10.19
C ALA A 72 -22.69 7.15 11.14
N LEU A 73 -22.22 6.77 12.33
CA LEU A 73 -23.03 6.15 13.39
C LEU A 73 -24.09 7.12 13.92
N ALA A 74 -23.74 8.39 14.13
CA ALA A 74 -24.69 9.44 14.54
C ALA A 74 -25.79 9.67 13.49
N LEU A 75 -25.46 9.51 12.20
CA LEU A 75 -26.43 9.54 11.11
C LEU A 75 -27.19 8.21 10.91
N ARG A 76 -26.86 7.16 11.68
CA ARG A 76 -27.40 5.79 11.55
C ARG A 76 -27.21 5.19 10.16
N GLU A 77 -26.16 5.62 9.45
CA GLU A 77 -25.80 5.11 8.12
C GLU A 77 -25.06 3.77 8.20
N VAL A 78 -24.45 3.47 9.35
CA VAL A 78 -23.70 2.23 9.63
C VAL A 78 -24.25 1.59 10.90
N SER A 79 -24.44 0.28 10.90
CA SER A 79 -24.76 -0.49 12.11
C SER A 79 -23.54 -1.23 12.66
N TRP A 80 -23.46 -1.41 13.99
CA TRP A 80 -22.37 -2.14 14.66
C TRP A 80 -22.21 -3.58 14.12
N LYS A 81 -23.33 -4.25 13.78
CA LYS A 81 -23.32 -5.60 13.22
C LYS A 81 -22.75 -5.63 11.80
N GLU A 82 -23.10 -4.65 10.96
CA GLU A 82 -22.56 -4.57 9.59
C GLU A 82 -21.08 -4.16 9.55
N LEU A 83 -20.63 -3.42 10.56
CA LEU A 83 -19.22 -3.09 10.76
C LEU A 83 -18.44 -4.40 10.93
N PHE A 84 -18.66 -5.12 12.03
CA PHE A 84 -17.79 -6.25 12.38
C PHE A 84 -18.18 -7.59 11.74
N TRP A 85 -19.40 -7.75 11.20
CA TRP A 85 -19.94 -9.07 10.87
C TRP A 85 -20.72 -9.13 9.55
N ASN A 86 -20.30 -8.38 8.54
CA ASN A 86 -20.77 -8.56 7.16
C ASN A 86 -20.04 -9.72 6.46
N ARG A 87 -20.47 -10.04 5.23
CA ARG A 87 -19.97 -11.16 4.41
C ARG A 87 -18.43 -11.21 4.32
N HIS A 88 -17.79 -10.04 4.23
CA HIS A 88 -16.35 -9.89 4.05
C HIS A 88 -15.66 -9.52 5.37
N SER A 89 -16.24 -8.59 6.13
CA SER A 89 -15.63 -8.01 7.33
C SER A 89 -15.42 -8.98 8.46
N ARG A 90 -16.29 -9.99 8.59
CA ARG A 90 -16.14 -11.02 9.61
C ARG A 90 -14.74 -11.66 9.60
N PHE A 91 -14.11 -11.80 8.43
CA PHE A 91 -12.78 -12.36 8.33
C PHE A 91 -11.70 -11.41 8.87
N LEU A 92 -11.85 -10.09 8.66
CA LEU A 92 -10.97 -9.08 9.26
C LEU A 92 -11.17 -8.98 10.78
N THR A 93 -12.41 -9.07 11.26
CA THR A 93 -12.72 -9.10 12.70
C THR A 93 -12.14 -10.35 13.36
N CYS A 94 -12.34 -11.53 12.76
CA CYS A 94 -11.75 -12.78 13.25
C CYS A 94 -10.21 -12.72 13.22
N TYR A 95 -9.62 -12.15 12.17
CA TYR A 95 -8.17 -11.90 12.12
C TYR A 95 -7.71 -11.05 13.31
N GLY A 96 -8.43 -9.96 13.62
CA GLY A 96 -8.14 -9.12 14.78
C GLY A 96 -8.15 -9.88 16.12
N GLY A 97 -9.14 -10.76 16.31
CA GLY A 97 -9.20 -11.64 17.47
C GLY A 97 -8.03 -12.64 17.52
N ILE A 98 -7.69 -13.26 16.40
CA ILE A 98 -6.54 -14.17 16.28
C ILE A 98 -5.22 -13.44 16.54
N ALA A 99 -5.06 -12.23 16.01
CA ALA A 99 -3.88 -11.39 16.25
C ALA A 99 -3.76 -11.00 17.73
N CYS A 100 -4.87 -10.70 18.41
CA CYS A 100 -4.88 -10.44 19.85
C CYS A 100 -4.46 -11.68 20.65
N LEU A 101 -5.00 -12.86 20.31
CA LEU A 101 -4.63 -14.13 20.96
C LEU A 101 -3.16 -14.49 20.69
N SER A 102 -2.70 -14.25 19.47
CA SER A 102 -1.31 -14.42 19.06
C SER A 102 -0.38 -13.58 19.92
N ILE A 103 -0.68 -12.30 20.14
CA ILE A 103 0.10 -11.45 21.07
C ILE A 103 0.04 -12.02 22.49
N ALA A 104 -1.16 -12.28 23.00
CA ALA A 104 -1.39 -12.70 24.39
C ALA A 104 -0.72 -14.03 24.76
N LEU A 105 -0.50 -14.91 23.79
CA LEU A 105 0.15 -16.21 23.98
C LEU A 105 1.60 -16.24 23.48
N SER A 106 2.17 -15.09 23.09
CA SER A 106 3.55 -14.95 22.65
C SER A 106 4.49 -14.44 23.75
N LEU A 107 5.79 -14.37 23.42
CA LEU A 107 6.80 -13.72 24.24
C LEU A 107 6.51 -12.23 24.51
N PHE A 108 5.61 -11.63 23.75
CA PHE A 108 5.29 -10.20 23.81
C PHE A 108 3.96 -9.89 24.50
N ALA A 109 3.38 -10.87 25.22
CA ALA A 109 2.08 -10.73 25.88
C ALA A 109 1.98 -9.49 26.80
N THR A 110 3.09 -9.12 27.45
CA THR A 110 3.19 -7.95 28.34
C THR A 110 3.65 -6.67 27.63
N TYR A 111 4.01 -6.74 26.33
CA TYR A 111 4.48 -5.59 25.58
C TYR A 111 3.32 -4.80 24.96
N PHE A 112 2.84 -3.80 25.70
CA PHE A 112 1.66 -3.00 25.33
C PHE A 112 1.71 -2.41 23.91
N PHE A 113 2.90 -2.09 23.40
CA PHE A 113 3.08 -1.57 22.06
C PHE A 113 2.42 -2.44 20.98
N GLN A 114 2.50 -3.77 21.06
CA GLN A 114 1.89 -4.64 20.04
C GLN A 114 0.37 -4.51 19.98
N TYR A 115 -0.28 -4.36 21.13
CA TYR A 115 -1.73 -4.13 21.19
C TYR A 115 -2.12 -2.78 20.59
N THR A 116 -1.26 -1.75 20.71
CA THR A 116 -1.52 -0.45 20.08
C THR A 116 -1.39 -0.50 18.56
N VAL A 117 -0.43 -1.27 18.04
CA VAL A 117 -0.31 -1.51 16.59
C VAL A 117 -1.51 -2.32 16.09
N LEU A 118 -1.96 -3.31 16.86
CA LEU A 118 -3.18 -4.06 16.55
C LEU A 118 -4.43 -3.15 16.56
N LEU A 119 -4.55 -2.25 17.53
CA LEU A 119 -5.63 -1.25 17.56
C LEU A 119 -5.59 -0.35 16.32
N ASN A 120 -4.40 0.09 15.90
CA ASN A 120 -4.22 0.86 14.67
C ASN A 120 -4.68 0.06 13.43
N PHE A 121 -4.33 -1.23 13.36
CA PHE A 121 -4.85 -2.13 12.32
C PHE A 121 -6.38 -2.23 12.35
N LEU A 122 -6.97 -2.44 13.52
CA LEU A 122 -8.42 -2.52 13.68
C LEU A 122 -9.12 -1.24 13.24
N ILE A 123 -8.58 -0.06 13.59
CA ILE A 123 -9.09 1.23 13.11
C ILE A 123 -9.04 1.29 11.57
N ALA A 124 -7.93 0.87 10.96
CA ALA A 124 -7.82 0.83 9.50
C ALA A 124 -8.86 -0.10 8.85
N THR A 125 -9.21 -1.24 9.47
CA THR A 125 -10.28 -2.13 8.94
C THR A 125 -11.65 -1.47 8.92
N THR A 126 -11.90 -0.49 9.80
CA THR A 126 -13.15 0.30 9.74
C THR A 126 -13.26 1.15 8.47
N ALA A 127 -12.14 1.54 7.84
CA ALA A 127 -12.15 2.23 6.56
C ALA A 127 -12.77 1.36 5.46
N PHE A 128 -12.42 0.06 5.39
CA PHE A 128 -13.05 -0.87 4.45
C PHE A 128 -14.58 -0.91 4.64
N HIS A 129 -15.08 -0.90 5.89
CA HIS A 129 -16.53 -0.90 6.16
C HIS A 129 -17.20 0.42 5.81
N LEU A 130 -16.57 1.54 6.15
CA LEU A 130 -17.09 2.86 5.82
C LEU A 130 -17.25 3.01 4.31
N ILE A 131 -16.22 2.64 3.55
CA ILE A 131 -16.25 2.63 2.08
C ILE A 131 -17.33 1.66 1.57
N PHE A 132 -17.34 0.42 2.06
CA PHE A 132 -18.31 -0.60 1.65
C PHE A 132 -19.76 -0.10 1.80
N THR A 133 -20.12 0.37 2.99
CA THR A 133 -21.49 0.76 3.31
C THR A 133 -21.92 1.98 2.51
N LEU A 134 -21.09 3.03 2.46
CA LEU A 134 -21.43 4.28 1.80
C LEU A 134 -21.57 4.14 0.28
N PHE A 135 -20.67 3.40 -0.36
CA PHE A 135 -20.67 3.27 -1.82
C PHE A 135 -21.57 2.13 -2.33
N SER A 136 -21.95 1.17 -1.49
CA SER A 136 -22.83 0.05 -1.91
C SER A 136 -24.22 0.48 -2.39
N ARG A 137 -24.65 1.70 -2.08
CA ARG A 137 -25.98 2.24 -2.44
C ARG A 137 -25.93 3.28 -3.56
N ARG A 138 -24.74 3.76 -3.96
CA ARG A 138 -24.64 4.95 -4.82
C ARG A 138 -23.40 4.95 -5.73
N GLU A 139 -23.52 4.30 -6.89
CA GLU A 139 -22.45 4.20 -7.89
C GLU A 139 -21.89 5.55 -8.37
N LYS A 140 -22.73 6.59 -8.48
CA LYS A 140 -22.30 7.93 -8.94
C LYS A 140 -21.21 8.54 -8.06
N TRP A 141 -21.22 8.28 -6.75
CA TRP A 141 -20.19 8.77 -5.84
C TRP A 141 -18.86 8.03 -6.03
N ILE A 142 -18.87 6.77 -6.50
CA ILE A 142 -17.64 6.04 -6.81
C ILE A 142 -16.89 6.76 -7.94
N HIS A 143 -17.57 7.11 -9.03
CA HIS A 143 -16.94 7.88 -10.11
C HIS A 143 -16.36 9.22 -9.63
N LEU A 144 -17.07 9.93 -8.75
CA LEU A 144 -16.56 11.18 -8.17
C LEU A 144 -15.33 10.93 -7.29
N ALA A 145 -15.33 9.86 -6.49
CA ALA A 145 -14.18 9.43 -5.69
C ALA A 145 -12.95 9.13 -6.55
N LEU A 146 -13.16 8.44 -7.67
CA LEU A 146 -12.09 8.11 -8.60
C LEU A 146 -11.51 9.36 -9.28
N TRP A 147 -12.35 10.34 -9.65
CA TRP A 147 -11.87 11.63 -10.16
C TRP A 147 -11.11 12.45 -9.11
N ALA A 148 -11.62 12.51 -7.87
CA ALA A 148 -10.93 13.17 -6.77
C ALA A 148 -9.57 12.51 -6.49
N PHE A 149 -9.54 11.19 -6.47
CA PHE A 149 -8.32 10.39 -6.33
C PHE A 149 -7.32 10.70 -7.45
N ILE A 150 -7.74 10.80 -8.70
CA ILE A 150 -6.86 11.18 -9.81
C ILE A 150 -6.33 12.61 -9.68
N GLY A 151 -7.12 13.55 -9.15
CA GLY A 151 -6.65 14.91 -8.86
C GLY A 151 -5.47 14.90 -7.87
N VAL A 152 -5.59 14.12 -6.79
CA VAL A 152 -4.50 13.94 -5.81
C VAL A 152 -3.33 13.18 -6.42
N ALA A 153 -3.60 12.12 -7.20
CA ALA A 153 -2.55 11.35 -7.85
C ALA A 153 -1.73 12.18 -8.84
N ALA A 154 -2.36 13.12 -9.56
CA ALA A 154 -1.65 14.06 -10.41
C ALA A 154 -0.74 14.99 -9.60
N LEU A 155 -1.19 15.49 -8.44
CA LEU A 155 -0.36 16.28 -7.53
C LEU A 155 0.83 15.47 -7.01
N GLU A 156 0.59 14.27 -6.47
CA GLU A 156 1.64 13.37 -5.99
C GLU A 156 2.66 13.02 -7.09
N CYS A 157 2.18 12.83 -8.31
CA CYS A 157 3.00 12.57 -9.49
C CYS A 157 3.92 13.76 -9.82
N LEU A 158 3.41 14.99 -9.71
CA LEU A 158 4.20 16.21 -9.88
C LEU A 158 5.20 16.39 -8.74
N ILE A 159 4.80 16.16 -7.48
CA ILE A 159 5.68 16.23 -6.31
C ILE A 159 6.82 15.22 -6.45
N GLY A 160 6.50 13.94 -6.68
CA GLY A 160 7.50 12.88 -6.79
C GLY A 160 8.45 13.07 -7.97
N THR A 161 7.96 13.56 -9.11
CA THR A 161 8.81 13.89 -10.26
C THR A 161 9.67 15.12 -9.98
N GLY A 162 9.11 16.14 -9.33
CA GLY A 162 9.84 17.34 -8.91
C GLY A 162 10.96 17.01 -7.93
N GLN A 163 10.69 16.20 -6.89
CA GLN A 163 11.69 15.70 -5.94
C GLN A 163 12.82 14.96 -6.67
N PHE A 164 12.45 14.08 -7.60
CA PHE A 164 13.42 13.35 -8.41
C PHE A 164 14.26 14.29 -9.28
N LEU A 165 13.65 15.27 -9.94
CA LEU A 165 14.41 16.20 -10.76
C LEU A 165 15.31 17.07 -9.89
N MET A 166 14.82 17.63 -8.78
CA MET A 166 15.58 18.54 -7.93
C MET A 166 16.58 17.84 -6.99
N GLN A 167 16.51 16.50 -6.88
CA GLN A 167 17.34 15.69 -5.99
C GLN A 167 17.26 16.12 -4.51
N LYS A 168 16.11 16.66 -4.09
CA LYS A 168 15.82 17.10 -2.72
C LYS A 168 14.31 17.21 -2.49
N SER A 169 13.88 17.33 -1.24
CA SER A 169 12.49 17.72 -0.92
C SER A 169 12.14 19.10 -1.48
N LEU A 170 10.91 19.29 -1.93
CA LEU A 170 10.38 20.54 -2.48
C LEU A 170 10.06 21.59 -1.39
N GLY A 171 10.07 21.21 -0.12
CA GLY A 171 9.76 22.08 1.02
C GLY A 171 8.26 22.13 1.35
N LEU A 172 7.48 21.18 0.82
CA LEU A 172 6.03 21.03 1.03
C LEU A 172 5.72 20.32 2.35
N THR A 173 6.38 20.73 3.43
CA THR A 173 6.22 20.15 4.77
C THR A 173 4.77 20.21 5.27
N PHE A 174 3.99 21.20 4.82
CA PHE A 174 2.55 21.31 5.13
C PHE A 174 1.71 20.17 4.53
N LEU A 175 2.19 19.50 3.47
CA LEU A 175 1.60 18.31 2.86
C LEU A 175 2.21 17.02 3.41
N SER A 176 2.89 17.09 4.56
CA SER A 176 3.63 15.95 5.13
C SER A 176 4.77 15.44 4.23
N GLU A 177 5.33 16.29 3.35
CA GLU A 177 6.51 15.92 2.58
C GLU A 177 7.69 15.65 3.52
N ALA A 178 8.27 14.44 3.43
CA ALA A 178 9.48 14.11 4.16
C ALA A 178 10.65 14.98 3.66
N GLN A 179 11.49 15.45 4.59
CA GLN A 179 12.77 16.05 4.22
C GLN A 179 13.70 14.94 3.75
N ILE A 180 14.04 14.98 2.46
CA ILE A 180 14.81 13.94 1.78
C ILE A 180 16.01 14.56 1.06
N ASP A 181 17.16 13.92 1.22
CA ASP A 181 18.43 14.26 0.60
C ASP A 181 19.19 12.96 0.24
N PRO A 182 19.86 12.87 -0.92
CA PRO A 182 20.61 11.68 -1.33
C PRO A 182 21.68 11.20 -0.34
N SER A 183 22.19 12.09 0.52
CA SER A 183 23.23 11.81 1.51
C SER A 183 22.70 11.26 2.84
N MET A 184 21.38 11.30 3.07
CA MET A 184 20.80 10.84 4.33
C MET A 184 20.84 9.31 4.45
N ASN A 185 21.21 8.84 5.64
CA ASN A 185 21.14 7.43 5.98
C ASN A 185 19.68 6.93 5.92
N ASN A 186 19.49 5.70 5.42
CA ASN A 186 18.19 5.02 5.28
C ASN A 186 17.20 5.66 4.29
N ILE A 187 17.65 6.53 3.39
CA ILE A 187 16.82 6.99 2.27
C ILE A 187 16.96 6.04 1.08
N ALA A 188 15.83 5.76 0.43
CA ALA A 188 15.82 4.96 -0.79
C ALA A 188 16.44 5.75 -1.95
N VAL A 189 17.71 5.47 -2.22
CA VAL A 189 18.50 6.03 -3.32
C VAL A 189 18.71 5.00 -4.43
N TYR A 190 19.12 5.46 -5.61
CA TYR A 190 19.54 4.65 -6.74
C TYR A 190 21.03 4.94 -7.04
N PRO A 191 21.90 3.91 -7.12
CA PRO A 191 23.32 4.11 -7.36
C PRO A 191 23.63 4.45 -8.82
N LEU A 192 24.42 5.50 -9.00
CA LEU A 192 25.01 5.88 -10.28
C LEU A 192 26.36 5.20 -10.48
N THR A 193 26.57 4.74 -11.70
CA THR A 193 27.78 4.10 -12.20
C THR A 193 28.10 4.69 -13.57
N ALA A 194 29.32 4.46 -14.07
CA ALA A 194 29.71 4.92 -15.42
C ALA A 194 28.71 4.46 -16.51
N GLY A 195 28.06 3.29 -16.33
CA GLY A 195 27.14 2.72 -17.31
C GLY A 195 25.71 3.29 -17.32
N ASN A 196 25.30 4.06 -16.29
CA ASN A 196 23.92 4.57 -16.18
C ASN A 196 23.81 6.08 -15.86
N ARG A 197 24.95 6.78 -15.81
CA ARG A 197 25.01 8.21 -15.47
C ARG A 197 24.78 9.16 -16.64
N ALA A 198 24.84 8.71 -17.90
CA ALA A 198 24.86 9.60 -19.07
C ALA A 198 23.61 10.49 -19.22
N LEU A 199 22.44 10.06 -18.70
CA LEU A 199 21.25 10.90 -18.64
C LEU A 199 21.37 11.99 -17.56
N PHE A 200 21.93 11.63 -16.40
CA PHE A 200 22.06 12.51 -15.24
C PHE A 200 23.18 13.51 -15.39
N ASP A 201 24.26 13.16 -16.08
CA ASP A 201 25.37 14.08 -16.39
C ASP A 201 24.93 15.26 -17.28
N LYS A 202 23.78 15.14 -17.94
CA LYS A 202 23.16 16.25 -18.70
C LYS A 202 22.37 17.22 -17.82
N LEU A 203 22.11 16.87 -16.55
CA LEU A 203 21.37 17.71 -15.62
C LEU A 203 22.34 18.62 -14.86
N PRO A 204 22.21 19.95 -14.93
CA PRO A 204 23.22 20.88 -14.40
C PRO A 204 23.35 20.89 -12.88
N TRP A 205 22.40 20.28 -12.17
CA TRP A 205 22.37 20.19 -10.71
C TRP A 205 22.80 18.81 -10.18
N VAL A 206 23.15 17.85 -11.05
CA VAL A 206 23.76 16.58 -10.64
C VAL A 206 25.27 16.71 -10.82
N SER A 207 26.01 16.64 -9.72
CA SER A 207 27.46 16.81 -9.75
C SER A 207 28.15 15.55 -10.29
N SER A 208 29.33 15.71 -10.89
CA SER A 208 30.04 14.60 -11.55
C SER A 208 30.57 13.54 -10.55
N ASP A 209 30.74 13.92 -9.29
CA ASP A 209 31.13 13.09 -8.16
C ASP A 209 29.93 12.39 -7.47
N GLN A 210 28.70 12.75 -7.81
CA GLN A 210 27.51 12.17 -7.20
C GLN A 210 27.33 10.70 -7.61
N SER A 211 27.41 9.81 -6.62
CA SER A 211 27.29 8.35 -6.80
C SER A 211 25.90 7.80 -6.46
N LEU A 212 25.02 8.63 -5.88
CA LEU A 212 23.68 8.26 -5.44
C LEU A 212 22.67 9.31 -5.89
N ILE A 213 21.54 8.88 -6.42
CA ILE A 213 20.41 9.76 -6.74
C ILE A 213 19.17 9.37 -5.95
N LEU A 214 18.39 10.37 -5.58
CA LEU A 214 17.10 10.20 -4.94
C LEU A 214 16.11 9.53 -5.90
N ARG A 215 15.32 8.57 -5.39
CA ARG A 215 14.19 7.96 -6.10
C ARG A 215 12.94 8.82 -5.94
N ALA A 216 11.95 8.73 -6.83
CA ALA A 216 10.70 9.48 -6.63
C ALA A 216 9.90 8.92 -5.41
N HIS A 217 9.50 9.80 -4.47
CA HIS A 217 8.77 9.42 -3.24
C HIS A 217 7.36 10.01 -3.15
N GLY A 218 7.10 11.20 -3.72
CA GLY A 218 5.85 11.93 -3.46
C GLY A 218 5.80 12.37 -1.99
N THR A 219 4.61 12.37 -1.37
CA THR A 219 4.46 12.57 0.08
C THR A 219 4.63 11.28 0.90
N PHE A 220 5.00 10.16 0.27
CA PHE A 220 5.14 8.86 0.94
C PHE A 220 6.54 8.68 1.54
N ASP A 221 6.64 7.87 2.59
CA ASP A 221 7.90 7.59 3.28
C ASP A 221 8.86 6.72 2.46
N HIS A 222 8.36 6.01 1.43
CA HIS A 222 9.15 5.06 0.67
C HIS A 222 8.65 4.92 -0.78
N PRO A 223 9.55 4.79 -1.77
CA PRO A 223 9.19 4.76 -3.19
C PRO A 223 8.39 3.51 -3.58
N ASN A 224 8.46 2.41 -2.81
CA ASN A 224 7.63 1.24 -3.08
C ASN A 224 6.16 1.49 -2.70
N ILE A 225 5.89 2.25 -1.63
CA ILE A 225 4.53 2.62 -1.24
C ILE A 225 3.97 3.58 -2.30
N PHE A 226 4.76 4.59 -2.68
CA PHE A 226 4.39 5.51 -3.75
C PHE A 226 4.18 4.80 -5.10
N GLY A 227 5.07 3.86 -5.45
CA GLY A 227 4.91 3.03 -6.63
C GLY A 227 3.58 2.27 -6.61
N GLY A 228 3.23 1.64 -5.49
CA GLY A 228 1.93 0.97 -5.32
C GLY A 228 0.74 1.92 -5.51
N TYR A 229 0.83 3.14 -4.98
CA TYR A 229 -0.16 4.19 -5.19
C TYR A 229 -0.29 4.60 -6.67
N LEU A 230 0.83 4.76 -7.38
CA LEU A 230 0.84 5.06 -8.82
C LEU A 230 0.23 3.93 -9.66
N VAL A 231 0.42 2.66 -9.28
CA VAL A 231 -0.26 1.53 -9.95
C VAL A 231 -1.78 1.67 -9.89
N ILE A 232 -2.30 2.06 -8.73
CA ILE A 232 -3.73 2.34 -8.58
C ILE A 232 -4.14 3.52 -9.45
N ALA A 233 -3.40 4.63 -9.40
CA ALA A 233 -3.66 5.81 -10.22
C ALA A 233 -3.70 5.50 -11.72
N LEU A 234 -2.83 4.60 -12.18
CA LEU A 234 -2.83 4.14 -13.56
C LEU A 234 -4.12 3.40 -13.90
N PHE A 235 -4.52 2.38 -13.13
CA PHE A 235 -5.75 1.63 -13.42
C PHE A 235 -7.01 2.49 -13.28
N VAL A 236 -7.07 3.40 -12.30
CA VAL A 236 -8.16 4.37 -12.21
C VAL A 236 -8.17 5.31 -13.43
N SER A 237 -7.01 5.76 -13.90
CA SER A 237 -6.90 6.58 -15.11
C SER A 237 -7.33 5.80 -16.37
N TYR A 238 -7.05 4.51 -16.44
CA TYR A 238 -7.46 3.63 -17.55
C TYR A 238 -8.99 3.56 -17.63
N PHE A 239 -9.63 3.30 -16.49
CA PHE A 239 -11.08 3.30 -16.35
C PHE A 239 -11.69 4.62 -16.80
N LEU A 240 -11.21 5.73 -16.23
CA LEU A 240 -11.74 7.05 -16.53
C LEU A 240 -11.50 7.41 -18.00
N PHE A 241 -10.39 6.99 -18.61
CA PHE A 241 -10.13 7.26 -20.03
C PHE A 241 -11.16 6.59 -20.93
N VAL A 242 -11.47 5.32 -20.65
CA VAL A 242 -12.46 4.53 -21.39
C VAL A 242 -13.87 5.07 -21.21
N GLU A 243 -14.26 5.39 -19.99
CA GLU A 243 -15.64 5.77 -19.65
C GLU A 243 -15.94 7.28 -19.79
N SER A 244 -14.93 8.15 -19.82
CA SER A 244 -15.17 9.60 -19.87
C SER A 244 -15.92 10.00 -21.14
N PRO A 245 -17.07 10.68 -21.04
CA PRO A 245 -17.79 11.16 -22.22
C PRO A 245 -17.19 12.46 -22.77
N ARG A 246 -16.52 13.27 -21.92
CA ARG A 246 -16.06 14.61 -22.27
C ARG A 246 -14.66 14.58 -22.88
N ARG A 247 -14.47 15.29 -24.01
CA ARG A 247 -13.18 15.35 -24.71
C ARG A 247 -12.05 15.94 -23.86
N TRP A 248 -12.33 16.96 -23.05
CA TRP A 248 -11.32 17.57 -22.17
C TRP A 248 -10.83 16.61 -21.07
N GLN A 249 -11.72 15.76 -20.53
CA GLN A 249 -11.36 14.75 -19.55
C GLN A 249 -10.39 13.72 -20.16
N ARG A 250 -10.68 13.29 -21.40
CA ARG A 250 -9.77 12.42 -22.15
C ARG A 250 -8.45 13.12 -22.47
N GLY A 251 -8.49 14.41 -22.85
CA GLY A 251 -7.30 15.23 -23.08
C GLY A 251 -6.38 15.31 -21.86
N LEU A 252 -6.95 15.55 -20.68
CA LEU A 252 -6.21 15.51 -19.42
C LEU A 252 -5.55 14.13 -19.20
N LEU A 253 -6.31 13.05 -19.36
CA LEU A 253 -5.81 11.68 -19.15
C LEU A 253 -4.77 11.25 -20.21
N LEU A 254 -4.83 11.78 -21.44
CA LEU A 254 -3.79 11.57 -22.46
C LEU A 254 -2.42 12.08 -22.01
N THR A 255 -2.39 13.16 -21.22
CA THR A 255 -1.15 13.70 -20.66
C THR A 255 -0.75 13.05 -19.34
N LEU A 256 -1.74 12.74 -18.50
CA LEU A 256 -1.49 12.22 -17.16
C LEU A 256 -1.00 10.76 -17.18
N ILE A 257 -1.54 9.89 -18.04
CA ILE A 257 -1.13 8.47 -18.09
C ILE A 257 0.36 8.32 -18.41
N PRO A 258 0.92 8.96 -19.47
CA PRO A 258 2.36 8.92 -19.72
C PRO A 258 3.19 9.45 -18.55
N LEU A 259 2.74 10.55 -17.91
CA LEU A 259 3.43 11.12 -16.76
C LEU A 259 3.44 10.13 -15.58
N LEU A 260 2.32 9.49 -15.27
CA LEU A 260 2.24 8.45 -14.22
C LEU A 260 3.16 7.25 -14.52
N ILE A 261 3.26 6.82 -15.78
CA ILE A 261 4.18 5.74 -16.19
C ILE A 261 5.63 6.17 -15.99
N LEU A 262 5.97 7.40 -16.40
CA LEU A 262 7.30 7.98 -16.18
C LEU A 262 7.63 8.03 -14.68
N THR A 263 6.77 8.63 -13.86
CA THR A 263 7.00 8.74 -12.41
C THR A 263 7.10 7.37 -11.75
N LEU A 264 6.27 6.39 -12.16
CA LEU A 264 6.37 5.02 -11.69
C LEU A 264 7.75 4.43 -12.00
N ALA A 265 8.30 4.67 -13.19
CA ALA A 265 9.66 4.25 -13.53
C ALA A 265 10.74 4.98 -12.70
N LEU A 266 10.56 6.28 -12.44
CA LEU A 266 11.45 7.10 -11.60
C LEU A 266 11.42 6.69 -10.11
N THR A 267 10.36 6.01 -9.65
CA THR A 267 10.39 5.38 -8.31
C THR A 267 11.44 4.29 -8.23
N PHE A 268 11.88 3.72 -9.36
CA PHE A 268 12.72 2.53 -9.42
C PHE A 268 12.18 1.40 -8.51
N ALA A 269 10.86 1.24 -8.36
CA ALA A 269 10.27 0.19 -7.54
C ALA A 269 9.84 -1.01 -8.41
N ARG A 270 10.65 -2.08 -8.43
CA ARG A 270 10.40 -3.27 -9.26
C ARG A 270 9.05 -3.94 -8.99
N GLY A 271 8.71 -4.11 -7.71
CA GLY A 271 7.47 -4.77 -7.30
C GLY A 271 6.23 -4.09 -7.88
N PRO A 272 6.04 -2.78 -7.65
CA PRO A 272 4.97 -2.01 -8.29
C PRO A 272 4.98 -2.04 -9.82
N VAL A 273 6.15 -1.88 -10.47
CA VAL A 273 6.25 -1.96 -11.95
C VAL A 273 5.78 -3.33 -12.47
N PHE A 274 6.23 -4.41 -11.85
CA PHE A 274 5.85 -5.78 -12.23
C PHE A 274 4.35 -6.03 -12.01
N ALA A 275 3.81 -5.58 -10.87
CA ALA A 275 2.39 -5.67 -10.57
C ALA A 275 1.52 -4.87 -11.54
N TRP A 276 2.01 -3.72 -12.01
CA TRP A 276 1.34 -2.92 -13.05
C TRP A 276 1.37 -3.61 -14.42
N ILE A 277 2.49 -4.22 -14.80
CA ILE A 277 2.60 -4.99 -16.05
C ILE A 277 1.62 -6.17 -16.04
N LEU A 278 1.68 -7.02 -15.01
CA LEU A 278 0.76 -8.17 -14.89
C LEU A 278 -0.71 -7.74 -14.76
N GLY A 279 -0.99 -6.68 -14.00
CA GLY A 279 -2.33 -6.11 -13.91
C GLY A 279 -2.82 -5.56 -15.24
N SER A 280 -1.94 -4.96 -16.05
CA SER A 280 -2.27 -4.49 -17.39
C SER A 280 -2.59 -5.66 -18.33
N PHE A 281 -1.85 -6.76 -18.27
CA PHE A 281 -2.20 -7.98 -19.02
C PHE A 281 -3.58 -8.52 -18.63
N LEU A 282 -3.90 -8.57 -17.33
CA LEU A 282 -5.23 -8.95 -16.86
C LEU A 282 -6.32 -7.98 -17.39
N PHE A 283 -6.10 -6.68 -17.26
CA PHE A 283 -7.04 -5.63 -17.67
C PHE A 283 -7.33 -5.67 -19.17
N PHE A 284 -6.28 -5.68 -20.01
CA PHE A 284 -6.44 -5.74 -21.46
C PHE A 284 -6.93 -7.10 -21.92
N GLY A 285 -6.43 -8.21 -21.36
CA GLY A 285 -6.87 -9.55 -21.71
C GLY A 285 -8.37 -9.73 -21.52
N VAL A 286 -8.91 -9.35 -20.36
CA VAL A 286 -10.35 -9.43 -20.09
C VAL A 286 -11.13 -8.40 -20.91
N GLY A 287 -10.65 -7.15 -21.00
CA GLY A 287 -11.34 -6.08 -21.73
C GLY A 287 -11.48 -6.34 -23.22
N LEU A 288 -10.44 -6.89 -23.87
CA LEU A 288 -10.45 -7.25 -25.29
C LEU A 288 -11.34 -8.47 -25.55
N VAL A 289 -11.28 -9.52 -24.72
CA VAL A 289 -12.19 -10.68 -24.83
C VAL A 289 -13.65 -10.28 -24.68
N LYS A 290 -13.94 -9.33 -23.78
CA LYS A 290 -15.29 -8.76 -23.59
C LYS A 290 -15.66 -7.68 -24.63
N LYS A 291 -14.79 -7.41 -25.61
CA LYS A 291 -14.98 -6.40 -26.68
C LYS A 291 -15.36 -5.01 -26.16
N MET A 292 -14.75 -4.60 -25.05
CA MET A 292 -15.01 -3.29 -24.45
C MET A 292 -14.47 -2.16 -25.34
N GLN A 293 -15.27 -1.11 -25.55
CA GLN A 293 -14.89 0.01 -26.40
C GLN A 293 -13.74 0.82 -25.79
N GLY A 294 -12.89 1.45 -26.62
CA GLY A 294 -11.81 2.33 -26.16
C GLY A 294 -10.53 1.63 -25.69
N PHE A 295 -10.55 0.32 -25.42
CA PHE A 295 -9.39 -0.44 -24.93
C PHE A 295 -8.21 -0.45 -25.91
N LEU A 296 -8.45 -0.54 -27.23
CA LEU A 296 -7.35 -0.50 -28.21
C LEU A 296 -6.63 0.85 -28.23
N LYS A 297 -7.38 1.96 -28.16
CA LYS A 297 -6.81 3.32 -28.13
C LYS A 297 -6.02 3.56 -26.84
N LEU A 298 -6.56 3.07 -25.72
CA LEU A 298 -5.86 3.12 -24.44
C LEU A 298 -4.59 2.25 -24.46
N GLY A 299 -4.68 1.05 -25.03
CA GLY A 299 -3.54 0.13 -25.19
C GLY A 299 -2.42 0.74 -26.04
N SER A 300 -2.75 1.43 -27.14
CA SER A 300 -1.74 2.13 -27.95
C SER A 300 -1.10 3.30 -27.20
N LEU A 301 -1.87 4.06 -26.41
CA LEU A 301 -1.35 5.15 -25.57
C LEU A 301 -0.33 4.61 -24.55
N ILE A 302 -0.72 3.57 -23.80
CA ILE A 302 0.14 2.97 -22.78
C ILE A 302 1.35 2.30 -23.41
N GLY A 303 1.17 1.56 -24.51
CA GLY A 303 2.27 0.92 -25.23
C GLY A 303 3.31 1.93 -25.72
N GLY A 304 2.84 3.04 -26.32
CA GLY A 304 3.71 4.14 -26.75
C GLY A 304 4.41 4.83 -25.58
N ALA A 305 3.68 5.15 -24.51
CA ALA A 305 4.26 5.77 -23.31
C ALA A 305 5.28 4.86 -22.62
N PHE A 306 4.96 3.58 -22.46
CA PHE A 306 5.87 2.58 -21.88
C PHE A 306 7.13 2.43 -22.72
N LEU A 307 7.01 2.31 -24.04
CA LEU A 307 8.15 2.25 -24.94
C LEU A 307 9.01 3.51 -24.85
N GLY A 308 8.39 4.69 -24.85
CA GLY A 308 9.10 5.96 -24.69
C GLY A 308 9.88 6.04 -23.39
N VAL A 309 9.28 5.65 -22.26
CA VAL A 309 9.95 5.61 -20.94
C VAL A 309 11.05 4.55 -20.90
N ALA A 310 10.81 3.36 -21.47
CA ALA A 310 11.79 2.29 -21.52
C ALA A 310 13.02 2.67 -22.34
N LEU A 311 12.85 3.41 -23.45
CA LEU A 311 13.93 3.95 -24.25
C LEU A 311 14.67 5.08 -23.51
N LEU A 312 13.92 5.99 -22.88
CA LEU A 312 14.50 7.11 -22.11
C LEU A 312 15.37 6.63 -20.94
N LEU A 313 14.92 5.61 -20.22
CA LEU A 313 15.57 5.09 -19.02
C LEU A 313 16.33 3.77 -19.27
N PHE A 314 16.63 3.46 -20.54
CA PHE A 314 17.20 2.17 -20.94
C PHE A 314 18.47 1.83 -20.15
N GLN A 315 19.41 2.77 -20.05
CA GLN A 315 20.67 2.57 -19.34
C GLN A 315 20.46 2.32 -17.84
N GLN A 316 19.53 3.02 -17.20
CA GLN A 316 19.23 2.89 -15.78
C GLN A 316 18.51 1.58 -15.47
N LEU A 317 17.58 1.18 -16.33
CA LEU A 317 16.89 -0.10 -16.23
C LEU A 317 17.88 -1.24 -16.45
N ALA A 318 18.71 -1.17 -17.51
CA ALA A 318 19.70 -2.18 -17.86
C ALA A 318 20.80 -2.34 -16.79
N ALA A 319 21.34 -1.24 -16.26
CA ALA A 319 22.38 -1.28 -15.22
C ALA A 319 21.90 -1.93 -13.92
N ARG A 320 20.60 -1.87 -13.65
CA ARG A 320 20.01 -2.60 -12.54
C ARG A 320 19.77 -4.08 -12.86
N GLY A 321 20.16 -4.59 -14.02
CA GLY A 321 19.86 -5.96 -14.47
C GLY A 321 18.63 -6.07 -15.37
N GLY A 322 18.04 -4.94 -15.79
CA GLY A 322 16.84 -4.95 -16.63
C GLY A 322 15.63 -5.57 -15.93
N PHE A 323 14.80 -6.27 -16.71
CA PHE A 323 13.62 -6.99 -16.22
C PHE A 323 13.91 -8.45 -15.82
N VAL A 324 15.05 -9.01 -16.23
CA VAL A 324 15.32 -10.46 -16.18
C VAL A 324 16.69 -10.80 -15.57
N ASN A 325 17.68 -9.91 -15.68
CA ASN A 325 19.06 -10.22 -15.29
C ASN A 325 19.34 -9.82 -13.83
N TYR A 326 20.07 -10.67 -13.13
CA TYR A 326 20.36 -10.54 -11.70
C TYR A 326 21.83 -10.17 -11.52
N ASN A 327 22.13 -8.87 -11.54
CA ASN A 327 23.49 -8.33 -11.38
C ASN A 327 23.80 -8.01 -9.90
N ALA A 328 25.07 -7.81 -9.55
CA ALA A 328 25.52 -7.51 -8.18
C ALA A 328 24.77 -6.32 -7.51
N LEU A 329 24.44 -5.28 -8.28
CA LEU A 329 23.65 -4.12 -7.86
C LEU A 329 22.20 -4.47 -7.47
N SER A 330 21.58 -5.44 -8.14
CA SER A 330 20.28 -6.00 -7.73
C SER A 330 20.44 -7.05 -6.62
N GLY A 331 21.55 -7.77 -6.61
CA GLY A 331 21.84 -8.85 -5.69
C GLY A 331 21.89 -8.41 -4.23
N ALA A 332 22.44 -7.25 -3.91
CA ALA A 332 22.55 -6.79 -2.51
C ALA A 332 21.20 -6.43 -1.86
N SER A 333 20.26 -5.85 -2.63
CA SER A 333 18.91 -5.51 -2.12
C SER A 333 17.95 -6.70 -2.13
N ASP A 334 18.13 -7.65 -3.06
CA ASP A 334 17.28 -8.84 -3.19
C ASP A 334 17.81 -10.02 -2.33
N SER A 335 19.12 -10.12 -2.04
CA SER A 335 19.70 -11.13 -1.13
C SER A 335 19.21 -10.97 0.31
N GLY A 336 19.05 -9.72 0.78
CA GLY A 336 18.44 -9.43 2.07
C GLY A 336 17.00 -9.95 2.16
N ARG A 337 16.21 -9.86 1.08
CA ARG A 337 14.83 -10.38 1.05
C ARG A 337 14.77 -11.89 1.16
N PHE A 338 15.64 -12.62 0.48
CA PHE A 338 15.68 -14.09 0.59
C PHE A 338 16.00 -14.55 2.01
N LEU A 339 16.91 -13.85 2.71
CA LEU A 339 17.14 -14.09 4.12
C LEU A 339 15.85 -13.89 4.93
N TYR A 340 15.15 -12.76 4.76
CA TYR A 340 13.90 -12.50 5.47
C TYR A 340 12.77 -13.49 5.15
N TYR A 341 12.70 -13.98 3.90
CA TYR A 341 11.75 -15.02 3.54
C TYR A 341 12.07 -16.32 4.27
N LYS A 342 13.35 -16.72 4.30
CA LYS A 342 13.81 -17.90 5.04
C LYS A 342 13.48 -17.77 6.53
N LEU A 343 13.77 -16.62 7.13
CA LEU A 343 13.46 -16.33 8.55
C LEU A 343 11.96 -16.44 8.83
N ALA A 344 11.12 -15.81 8.01
CA ALA A 344 9.67 -15.88 8.15
C ALA A 344 9.14 -17.30 8.01
N SER A 345 9.68 -18.09 7.07
CA SER A 345 9.33 -19.50 6.92
C SER A 345 9.74 -20.33 8.14
N LEU A 346 10.93 -20.12 8.69
CA LEU A 346 11.38 -20.82 9.90
C LEU A 346 10.50 -20.49 11.12
N LEU A 347 10.17 -19.21 11.32
CA LEU A 347 9.27 -18.78 12.39
C LEU A 347 7.88 -19.41 12.23
N PHE A 348 7.33 -19.43 11.01
CA PHE A 348 6.05 -20.07 10.74
C PHE A 348 6.09 -21.57 11.04
N LEU A 349 7.16 -22.27 10.65
CA LEU A 349 7.29 -23.70 10.91
C LEU A 349 7.44 -24.02 12.40
N LYS A 350 8.11 -23.16 13.18
CA LYS A 350 8.23 -23.31 14.64
C LYS A 350 6.95 -22.92 15.39
N HIS A 351 6.19 -21.95 14.88
CA HIS A 351 4.98 -21.43 15.51
C HIS A 351 3.76 -21.47 14.57
N PRO A 352 3.33 -22.66 14.10
CA PRO A 352 2.42 -22.78 12.96
C PRO A 352 0.98 -22.34 13.24
N PHE A 353 0.51 -22.37 14.49
CA PHE A 353 -0.91 -22.12 14.79
C PHE A 353 -1.25 -20.64 14.96
N LEU A 354 -0.60 -19.98 15.91
CA LEU A 354 -0.84 -18.58 16.27
C LEU A 354 0.36 -17.67 15.94
N GLY A 355 1.45 -18.19 15.39
CA GLY A 355 2.65 -17.41 15.11
C GLY A 355 3.35 -16.92 16.37
N ILE A 356 4.22 -15.94 16.18
CA ILE A 356 5.09 -15.38 17.23
C ILE A 356 4.55 -14.13 17.93
N GLY A 357 3.31 -13.75 17.65
CA GLY A 357 2.73 -12.47 18.09
C GLY A 357 2.63 -11.49 16.93
N TYR A 358 1.46 -10.85 16.79
CA TYR A 358 1.25 -9.80 15.80
C TYR A 358 2.23 -8.64 16.00
N ASN A 359 2.84 -8.16 14.90
CA ASN A 359 3.91 -7.15 14.94
C ASN A 359 5.17 -7.62 15.71
N GLY A 360 5.36 -8.94 15.86
CA GLY A 360 6.51 -9.53 16.55
C GLY A 360 7.74 -9.73 15.67
N PHE A 361 7.59 -9.77 14.34
CA PHE A 361 8.69 -10.19 13.44
C PHE A 361 9.95 -9.34 13.56
N ALA A 362 9.80 -8.01 13.62
CA ALA A 362 10.93 -7.08 13.71
C ALA A 362 11.58 -7.05 15.10
N LEU A 363 10.96 -7.69 16.09
CA LEU A 363 11.35 -7.67 17.51
C LEU A 363 11.75 -9.06 18.03
N PHE A 364 11.63 -10.09 17.18
CA PHE A 364 11.81 -11.47 17.61
C PHE A 364 13.30 -11.79 17.84
N PRO A 365 13.66 -12.51 18.92
CA PRO A 365 15.04 -12.92 19.18
C PRO A 365 15.42 -14.11 18.29
N TYR A 366 15.92 -13.83 17.07
CA TYR A 366 16.18 -14.85 16.04
C TYR A 366 17.24 -15.89 16.43
N GLU A 367 18.15 -15.55 17.33
CA GLU A 367 19.12 -16.47 17.93
C GLU A 367 18.45 -17.66 18.64
N THR A 368 17.21 -17.49 19.13
CA THR A 368 16.43 -18.59 19.74
C THR A 368 15.85 -19.56 18.69
N VAL A 369 15.82 -19.15 17.43
CA VAL A 369 15.33 -19.96 16.30
C VAL A 369 16.46 -20.83 15.75
N ASP A 370 17.62 -20.24 15.54
CA ASP A 370 18.80 -20.94 15.04
C ASP A 370 20.04 -20.15 15.47
N ALA A 371 20.97 -20.80 16.17
CA ALA A 371 22.21 -20.18 16.63
C ALA A 371 23.06 -19.67 15.46
N ALA A 372 22.94 -20.24 14.26
CA ALA A 372 23.60 -19.73 13.06
C ALA A 372 23.06 -18.36 12.59
N LEU A 373 21.98 -17.87 13.20
CA LEU A 373 21.39 -16.54 12.97
C LEU A 373 21.79 -15.53 14.06
N GLU A 374 22.67 -15.92 14.99
CA GLU A 374 23.23 -14.99 15.97
C GLU A 374 23.97 -13.85 15.26
N GLY A 375 23.69 -12.61 15.66
CA GLY A 375 24.22 -11.41 14.99
C GLY A 375 23.55 -11.07 13.65
N ALA A 376 22.68 -11.93 13.10
CA ALA A 376 21.81 -11.58 11.97
C ALA A 376 20.66 -10.65 12.37
N ASN A 377 20.72 -10.07 13.59
CA ASN A 377 19.68 -9.32 14.28
C ASN A 377 19.09 -8.26 13.35
N PRO A 378 17.94 -8.52 12.74
CA PRO A 378 17.38 -7.65 11.74
C PRO A 378 16.49 -6.64 12.46
N ALA A 379 17.04 -5.94 13.44
CA ALA A 379 16.34 -4.92 14.20
C ALA A 379 15.80 -3.87 13.21
N GLY A 380 14.49 -3.96 12.94
CA GLY A 380 13.77 -3.04 12.06
C GLY A 380 13.46 -3.60 10.68
N ALA A 381 13.84 -4.84 10.38
CA ALA A 381 13.48 -5.49 9.14
C ALA A 381 12.15 -6.23 9.25
N LEU A 382 11.44 -6.25 8.12
CA LEU A 382 10.16 -6.93 7.95
C LEU A 382 10.34 -8.02 6.89
N ALA A 383 9.43 -8.98 6.81
CA ALA A 383 9.56 -10.14 5.93
C ALA A 383 9.67 -9.77 4.44
N HIS A 384 9.39 -8.52 4.04
CA HIS A 384 9.29 -8.09 2.64
C HIS A 384 8.34 -8.94 1.79
N ASN A 385 7.41 -9.63 2.44
CA ASN A 385 6.33 -10.39 1.84
C ASN A 385 5.19 -10.39 2.85
N MET A 386 4.08 -9.78 2.49
CA MET A 386 2.90 -9.66 3.35
C MET A 386 2.38 -11.01 3.83
N TYR A 387 2.39 -12.04 2.99
CA TYR A 387 1.86 -13.35 3.33
C TYR A 387 2.75 -14.08 4.34
N LEU A 388 4.06 -14.05 4.13
CA LEU A 388 5.03 -14.63 5.07
C LEU A 388 5.07 -13.85 6.39
N GLN A 389 4.90 -12.52 6.35
CA GLN A 389 4.74 -11.70 7.54
C GLN A 389 3.51 -12.17 8.34
N VAL A 390 2.35 -12.23 7.70
CA VAL A 390 1.10 -12.65 8.35
C VAL A 390 1.21 -14.08 8.88
N ALA A 391 1.78 -15.00 8.10
CA ALA A 391 1.94 -16.39 8.51
C ALA A 391 2.89 -16.53 9.71
N SER A 392 4.04 -15.87 9.71
CA SER A 392 4.99 -15.94 10.83
C SER A 392 4.42 -15.30 12.11
N GLU A 393 3.71 -14.19 12.00
CA GLU A 393 3.19 -13.47 13.16
C GLU A 393 1.90 -14.05 13.73
N THR A 394 0.99 -14.56 12.89
CA THR A 394 -0.36 -14.99 13.30
C THR A 394 -0.70 -16.44 12.95
N GLY A 395 0.27 -17.19 12.41
CA GLY A 395 0.14 -18.60 12.07
C GLY A 395 -0.88 -18.89 10.96
N VAL A 396 -1.22 -20.17 10.84
CA VAL A 396 -2.16 -20.71 9.84
C VAL A 396 -3.57 -20.10 10.01
N LEU A 397 -3.94 -19.76 11.24
CA LEU A 397 -5.23 -19.16 11.54
C LEU A 397 -5.32 -17.74 10.96
N GLY A 398 -4.29 -16.92 11.16
CA GLY A 398 -4.26 -15.56 10.64
C GLY A 398 -4.17 -15.49 9.11
N ILE A 399 -3.24 -16.23 8.50
CA ILE A 399 -3.14 -16.31 7.03
C ILE A 399 -4.40 -16.91 6.41
N GLY A 400 -5.05 -17.86 7.08
CA GLY A 400 -6.34 -18.42 6.69
C GLY A 400 -7.45 -17.37 6.66
N MET A 401 -7.54 -16.48 7.66
CA MET A 401 -8.52 -15.38 7.64
C MET A 401 -8.26 -14.37 6.52
N LEU A 402 -6.99 -14.03 6.26
CA LEU A 402 -6.62 -13.18 5.12
C LEU A 402 -7.02 -13.84 3.78
N ALA A 403 -6.72 -15.13 3.61
CA ALA A 403 -7.09 -15.88 2.42
C ALA A 403 -8.61 -15.95 2.24
N LEU A 404 -9.37 -16.19 3.31
CA LEU A 404 -10.84 -16.20 3.27
C LEU A 404 -11.43 -14.81 2.97
N PHE A 405 -10.83 -13.74 3.49
CA PHE A 405 -11.20 -12.37 3.15
C PHE A 405 -11.05 -12.13 1.64
N ILE A 406 -9.86 -12.40 1.09
CA ILE A 406 -9.57 -12.24 -0.34
C ILE A 406 -10.50 -13.14 -1.19
N PHE A 407 -10.64 -14.41 -0.82
CA PHE A 407 -11.52 -15.35 -1.51
C PHE A 407 -12.97 -14.87 -1.53
N SER A 408 -13.46 -14.31 -0.42
CA SER A 408 -14.83 -13.80 -0.34
C SER A 408 -15.07 -12.64 -1.32
N LEU A 409 -14.10 -11.74 -1.47
CA LEU A 409 -14.15 -10.63 -2.41
C LEU A 409 -14.13 -11.12 -3.85
N THR A 410 -13.14 -11.95 -4.19
CA THR A 410 -12.92 -12.46 -5.55
C THR A 410 -14.08 -13.34 -6.02
N ARG A 411 -14.59 -14.23 -5.15
CA ARG A 411 -15.75 -15.08 -5.45
C ARG A 411 -16.99 -14.24 -5.75
N GLN A 412 -17.21 -13.15 -5.02
CA GLN A 412 -18.35 -12.26 -5.30
C GLN A 412 -18.15 -11.49 -6.60
N ALA A 413 -16.93 -10.99 -6.87
CA ALA A 413 -16.62 -10.24 -8.08
C ALA A 413 -16.78 -11.08 -9.35
N ILE A 414 -16.29 -12.32 -9.36
CA ILE A 414 -16.36 -13.21 -10.53
C ILE A 414 -17.80 -13.68 -10.84
N LYS A 415 -18.65 -13.80 -9.82
CA LYS A 415 -20.07 -14.17 -9.99
C LYS A 415 -20.91 -13.08 -10.69
N ARG A 416 -20.33 -11.91 -10.96
CA ARG A 416 -21.05 -10.75 -11.53
C ARG A 416 -20.55 -10.44 -12.93
N ALA A 417 -21.40 -9.80 -13.73
CA ALA A 417 -21.02 -9.35 -15.06
C ALA A 417 -19.88 -8.32 -14.97
N ILE A 418 -18.80 -8.58 -15.70
CA ILE A 418 -17.60 -7.73 -15.69
C ILE A 418 -17.88 -6.45 -16.50
N THR A 419 -17.98 -5.33 -15.80
CA THR A 419 -17.99 -3.96 -16.36
C THR A 419 -16.58 -3.36 -16.29
N PRO A 420 -16.31 -2.27 -17.03
CA PRO A 420 -15.03 -1.55 -16.94
C PRO A 420 -14.65 -1.15 -15.50
N LEU A 421 -15.61 -0.72 -14.68
CA LEU A 421 -15.36 -0.38 -13.28
C LEU A 421 -15.01 -1.61 -12.44
N SER A 422 -15.78 -2.70 -12.52
CA SER A 422 -15.43 -3.93 -11.78
C SER A 422 -14.10 -4.51 -12.24
N LEU A 423 -13.80 -4.49 -13.54
CA LEU A 423 -12.52 -4.96 -14.06
C LEU A 423 -11.37 -4.15 -13.48
N THR A 424 -11.52 -2.82 -13.43
CA THR A 424 -10.53 -1.92 -12.83
C THR A 424 -10.30 -2.24 -11.35
N LEU A 425 -11.37 -2.37 -10.57
CA LEU A 425 -11.26 -2.67 -9.13
C LEU A 425 -10.67 -4.07 -8.88
N ILE A 426 -11.02 -5.06 -9.70
CA ILE A 426 -10.43 -6.41 -9.66
C ILE A 426 -8.94 -6.33 -9.98
N THR A 427 -8.55 -5.61 -11.04
CA THR A 427 -7.15 -5.44 -11.44
C THR A 427 -6.35 -4.71 -10.35
N ILE A 428 -6.91 -3.67 -9.73
CA ILE A 428 -6.25 -2.97 -8.63
C ILE A 428 -5.99 -3.92 -7.46
N VAL A 429 -7.02 -4.64 -6.99
CA VAL A 429 -6.86 -5.59 -5.88
C VAL A 429 -5.86 -6.69 -6.27
N PHE A 430 -5.92 -7.22 -7.48
CA PHE A 430 -4.96 -8.20 -7.99
C PHE A 430 -3.52 -7.65 -7.97
N SER A 431 -3.27 -6.46 -8.49
CA SER A 431 -1.94 -5.83 -8.49
C SER A 431 -1.44 -5.56 -7.07
N LEU A 432 -2.30 -5.15 -6.14
CA LEU A 432 -1.92 -5.00 -4.73
C LEU A 432 -1.53 -6.35 -4.11
N LEU A 433 -2.28 -7.42 -4.40
CA LEU A 433 -1.91 -8.76 -3.93
C LEU A 433 -0.56 -9.23 -4.50
N LEU A 434 -0.24 -8.90 -5.76
CA LEU A 434 1.09 -9.16 -6.34
C LEU A 434 2.18 -8.36 -5.65
N ILE A 435 1.94 -7.08 -5.34
CA ILE A 435 2.87 -6.26 -4.55
C ILE A 435 3.09 -6.89 -3.17
N GLY A 436 2.04 -7.43 -2.54
CA GLY A 436 2.14 -8.16 -1.26
C GLY A 436 3.06 -9.40 -1.31
N MET A 437 3.36 -9.94 -2.49
CA MET A 437 4.32 -11.05 -2.62
C MET A 437 5.78 -10.61 -2.49
N VAL A 438 6.06 -9.33 -2.69
CA VAL A 438 7.44 -8.77 -2.75
C VAL A 438 7.65 -7.57 -1.82
N ASP A 439 6.61 -7.17 -1.10
CA ASP A 439 6.67 -6.15 -0.08
C ASP A 439 5.64 -6.41 1.04
N HIS A 440 5.90 -5.84 2.22
CA HIS A 440 5.10 -6.03 3.43
C HIS A 440 4.20 -4.81 3.73
N PHE A 441 4.38 -3.69 3.01
CA PHE A 441 3.78 -2.41 3.39
C PHE A 441 2.24 -2.37 3.36
N LEU A 442 1.60 -3.26 2.59
CA LEU A 442 0.14 -3.38 2.54
C LEU A 442 -0.47 -3.89 3.85
N TRP A 443 0.36 -4.46 4.74
CA TRP A 443 -0.07 -4.96 6.04
C TRP A 443 0.64 -4.28 7.20
N ALA A 444 1.93 -3.93 7.07
CA ALA A 444 2.67 -3.31 8.16
C ALA A 444 2.41 -1.79 8.26
N TYR A 445 2.45 -1.07 7.13
CA TYR A 445 2.35 0.39 7.11
C TYR A 445 0.91 0.86 6.91
N ASN A 446 0.52 1.93 7.60
CA ASN A 446 -0.87 2.39 7.57
C ASN A 446 -1.30 2.92 6.19
N ALA A 447 -0.46 3.71 5.52
CA ALA A 447 -0.75 4.20 4.16
C ALA A 447 -1.02 3.04 3.18
N GLY A 448 -0.21 1.97 3.27
CA GLY A 448 -0.40 0.75 2.49
C GLY A 448 -1.66 -0.03 2.85
N ARG A 449 -1.92 -0.19 4.16
CA ARG A 449 -3.13 -0.84 4.68
C ARG A 449 -4.40 -0.12 4.24
N LEU A 450 -4.46 1.20 4.39
CA LEU A 450 -5.60 2.01 3.96
C LEU A 450 -5.80 1.92 2.46
N MET A 451 -4.72 2.00 1.68
CA MET A 451 -4.77 1.81 0.23
C MET A 451 -5.37 0.45 -0.14
N PHE A 452 -4.93 -0.65 0.49
CA PHE A 452 -5.50 -1.97 0.26
C PHE A 452 -6.98 -2.07 0.67
N LEU A 453 -7.31 -1.62 1.89
CA LEU A 453 -8.64 -1.74 2.46
C LEU A 453 -9.69 -0.85 1.78
N ILE A 454 -9.32 0.35 1.35
CA ILE A 454 -10.22 1.25 0.60
C ILE A 454 -10.61 0.61 -0.73
N PHE A 455 -9.65 0.08 -1.51
CA PHE A 455 -9.96 -0.50 -2.82
C PHE A 455 -10.64 -1.86 -2.73
N CYS A 456 -10.33 -2.68 -1.71
CA CYS A 456 -11.16 -3.84 -1.37
C CYS A 456 -12.60 -3.43 -1.02
N GLY A 457 -12.77 -2.34 -0.27
CA GLY A 457 -14.07 -1.81 0.13
C GLY A 457 -14.88 -1.33 -1.07
N LEU A 458 -14.25 -0.62 -2.01
CA LEU A 458 -14.86 -0.19 -3.27
C LEU A 458 -15.28 -1.38 -4.14
N LEU A 459 -14.43 -2.41 -4.25
CA LEU A 459 -14.76 -3.64 -4.98
C LEU A 459 -16.00 -4.31 -4.37
N ALA A 460 -16.02 -4.53 -3.05
CA ALA A 460 -17.15 -5.12 -2.35
C ALA A 460 -18.44 -4.27 -2.43
N ALA A 461 -18.30 -2.94 -2.36
CA ALA A 461 -19.41 -2.02 -2.51
C ALA A 461 -20.04 -2.14 -3.89
N TYR A 462 -19.21 -2.10 -4.94
CA TYR A 462 -19.65 -2.14 -6.32
C TYR A 462 -20.33 -3.46 -6.67
N THR A 463 -19.77 -4.58 -6.22
CA THR A 463 -20.37 -5.90 -6.42
C THR A 463 -21.71 -6.03 -5.70
N LYS A 464 -21.83 -5.49 -4.47
CA LYS A 464 -23.09 -5.48 -3.70
C LYS A 464 -24.18 -4.61 -4.34
N ALA A 465 -23.83 -3.41 -4.80
CA ALA A 465 -24.77 -2.47 -5.42
C ALA A 465 -25.53 -3.12 -6.59
N ARG A 466 -24.86 -4.04 -7.31
CA ARG A 466 -25.44 -4.77 -8.44
C ARG A 466 -26.22 -6.02 -8.04
N GLU A 467 -26.21 -6.44 -6.76
CA GLU A 467 -27.08 -7.52 -6.26
C GLU A 467 -28.50 -7.03 -5.98
N CYS A 468 -28.70 -5.74 -5.67
CA CYS A 468 -30.00 -5.13 -5.37
C CYS A 468 -30.22 -3.82 -6.16
N PRO A 469 -30.56 -3.91 -7.46
CA PRO A 469 -30.80 -2.73 -8.30
C PRO A 469 -31.94 -1.82 -7.79
N SER A 470 -32.88 -2.37 -7.00
CA SER A 470 -34.01 -1.60 -6.44
C SER A 470 -33.59 -0.50 -5.46
N LEU A 471 -32.37 -0.53 -4.93
CA LEU A 471 -31.85 0.48 -4.00
C LEU A 471 -31.04 1.59 -4.70
N SER A 472 -30.56 1.39 -5.94
CA SER A 472 -29.76 2.39 -6.67
C SER A 472 -30.61 3.47 -7.36
N HIS A 473 -31.92 3.25 -7.49
CA HIS A 473 -32.87 4.16 -8.14
C HIS A 473 -33.68 5.04 -7.17
N ALA A 474 -33.49 4.93 -5.86
CA ALA A 474 -34.04 5.90 -4.91
C ALA A 474 -33.25 7.21 -5.01
N LYS A 475 -33.80 8.16 -5.80
CA LYS A 475 -33.25 9.50 -6.08
C LYS A 475 -32.64 10.16 -4.85
#